data_AF-A0A6V8HAI5-F1
#
_entry.id   AF-A0A6V8HAI5-F1
#
_cell.length_a   1.000
_cell.length_b   1.000
_cell.length_c   1.000
_cell.angle_alpha   90.00
_cell.angle_beta   90.00
_cell.angle_gamma   90.00
#
_symmetry.space_group_name_H-M   'P 1'
#
loop_
_entity.id
_entity.type
_entity.pdbx_description
1 polymer ?
#
loop_
_entity_poly.entity_id
_entity_poly.type
_entity_poly.pdbx_seq_one_letter_code
_entity_poly.pdbx_strand_id
1 'polypeptide(L)'
;MRQLGFTEGSSQFVDGVRDLLKRYEFLGRVVGKCLYEGILVDVHFAGFFLLKWALTGGSTSARRESAYRANLNDLRDLDEGLYQGLLQLKNYPGDVEDFSLNFTVTDTIPIPGSKPRIITKELKPGGANIAVTNQNRLVYISYIARHRLQNQPAPQTNAFLKGLGDIIQPSWLSMFNQSELQTLVGGDAGEIDVADLRRNTLYGGVYTIGDDNQEHPTIQLFWQVMQELSNEERQKVLKFVTSTPRAPLLGFSHLNPRFSIRDSSDDQDRLPSTSTCVNLLKLPRYSTAHILRQKLLYAVNSGAGFDLS
;
A
#
# COMPACT_ATOMS: atom_id res chain seq x y z
N MET A 1 -18.66 -8.55 13.08
CA MET A 1 -18.86 -9.44 14.26
C MET A 1 -19.91 -8.92 15.23
N ARG A 2 -19.74 -7.78 15.92
CA ARG A 2 -20.84 -7.21 16.74
C ARG A 2 -22.05 -6.75 15.93
N GLN A 3 -21.84 -6.42 14.65
CA GLN A 3 -22.89 -6.14 13.67
C GLN A 3 -23.81 -7.35 13.40
N LEU A 4 -23.34 -8.58 13.66
CA LEU A 4 -24.13 -9.82 13.51
C LEU A 4 -24.87 -10.19 14.80
N GLY A 5 -24.91 -9.30 15.79
CA GLY A 5 -25.57 -9.54 17.08
C GLY A 5 -24.76 -10.34 18.10
N PHE A 6 -23.51 -10.69 17.80
CA PHE A 6 -22.68 -11.45 18.75
C PHE A 6 -22.29 -10.59 19.97
N THR A 7 -22.57 -11.11 21.16
CA THR A 7 -22.17 -10.51 22.44
C THR A 7 -20.65 -10.54 22.58
N GLU A 8 -20.08 -9.45 23.10
CA GLU A 8 -18.65 -9.33 23.37
C GLU A 8 -18.23 -10.43 24.36
N GLY A 9 -17.30 -11.31 23.94
CA GLY A 9 -16.88 -12.48 24.72
C GLY A 9 -17.64 -13.78 24.44
N SER A 10 -18.70 -13.77 23.61
CA SER A 10 -19.31 -15.01 23.11
C SER A 10 -18.34 -15.81 22.25
N SER A 11 -18.52 -17.13 22.21
CA SER A 11 -17.73 -18.03 21.35
C SER A 11 -17.72 -17.57 19.89
N GLN A 12 -18.89 -17.21 19.37
CA GLN A 12 -19.07 -16.71 17.99
C GLN A 12 -18.34 -15.38 17.73
N PHE A 13 -18.31 -14.47 18.72
CA PHE A 13 -17.53 -13.23 18.62
C PHE A 13 -16.02 -13.52 18.62
N VAL A 14 -15.57 -14.39 19.51
CA VAL A 14 -14.16 -14.79 19.63
C VAL A 14 -13.68 -15.49 18.35
N ASP A 15 -14.47 -16.41 17.81
CA ASP A 15 -14.15 -17.11 16.56
C ASP A 15 -14.13 -16.15 15.38
N GLY A 16 -15.05 -15.19 15.35
CA GLY A 16 -15.06 -14.16 14.32
C GLY A 16 -13.83 -13.23 14.37
N VAL A 17 -13.42 -12.81 15.57
CA VAL A 17 -12.18 -12.04 15.75
C VAL A 17 -10.98 -12.89 15.33
N ARG A 18 -10.96 -14.18 15.68
CA ARG A 18 -9.90 -15.10 15.29
C ARG A 18 -9.81 -15.25 13.77
N ASP A 19 -10.93 -15.37 13.05
CA ASP A 19 -10.93 -15.43 11.58
C ASP A 19 -10.37 -14.15 10.97
N LEU A 20 -10.78 -12.99 11.48
CA LEU A 20 -10.24 -11.70 11.03
C LEU A 20 -8.71 -11.62 11.21
N LEU A 21 -8.20 -12.03 12.38
CA LEU A 21 -6.76 -12.07 12.63
C LEU A 21 -6.03 -13.05 11.71
N LYS A 22 -6.62 -14.21 11.39
CA LYS A 22 -6.07 -15.14 10.41
C LYS A 22 -5.97 -14.52 9.01
N ARG A 23 -6.91 -13.67 8.61
CA ARG A 23 -6.84 -12.94 7.33
C ARG A 23 -5.70 -11.93 7.31
N TYR A 24 -5.46 -11.21 8.41
CA TYR A 24 -4.28 -10.33 8.53
C TYR A 24 -2.97 -11.12 8.48
N GLU A 25 -2.91 -12.28 9.15
CA GLU A 25 -1.75 -13.17 9.08
C GLU A 25 -1.53 -13.69 7.65
N PHE A 26 -2.59 -14.09 6.96
CA PHE A 26 -2.50 -14.48 5.55
C PHE A 26 -2.02 -13.32 4.66
N LEU A 27 -2.56 -12.11 4.85
CA LEU A 27 -2.12 -10.93 4.11
C LEU A 27 -0.62 -10.64 4.33
N GLY A 28 -0.14 -10.78 5.57
CA GLY A 28 1.27 -10.68 5.90
C GLY A 28 2.13 -11.67 5.10
N ARG A 29 1.68 -12.93 4.99
CA ARG A 29 2.37 -13.96 4.18
C ARG A 29 2.38 -13.62 2.69
N VAL A 30 1.26 -13.11 2.15
CA VAL A 30 1.18 -12.70 0.74
C VAL A 30 2.18 -11.59 0.46
N VAL A 31 2.20 -10.54 1.28
CA VAL A 31 3.17 -9.42 1.14
C VAL A 31 4.60 -9.92 1.30
N GLY A 32 4.87 -10.79 2.28
CA GLY A 32 6.18 -11.40 2.46
C GLY A 32 6.62 -12.24 1.25
N LYS A 33 5.70 -12.97 0.63
CA LYS A 33 6.00 -13.76 -0.58
C LYS A 33 6.27 -12.85 -1.78
N CYS A 34 5.50 -11.77 -1.96
CA CYS A 34 5.75 -10.77 -2.99
C CYS A 34 7.15 -10.16 -2.83
N LEU A 35 7.52 -9.76 -1.62
CA LEU A 35 8.86 -9.26 -1.29
C LEU A 35 9.97 -10.28 -1.61
N TYR A 36 9.76 -11.54 -1.24
CA TYR A 36 10.74 -12.60 -1.48
C TYR A 36 10.99 -12.86 -2.97
N GLU A 37 9.93 -12.79 -3.78
CA GLU A 37 9.97 -13.06 -5.24
C GLU A 37 10.25 -11.81 -6.10
N GLY A 38 10.42 -10.64 -5.48
CA GLY A 38 10.61 -9.37 -6.19
C GLY A 38 9.36 -8.87 -6.93
N ILE A 39 8.17 -9.30 -6.51
CA ILE A 39 6.90 -8.86 -7.08
C ILE A 39 6.46 -7.57 -6.37
N LEU A 40 6.28 -6.51 -7.13
CA LEU A 40 5.84 -5.22 -6.61
C LEU A 40 4.34 -5.24 -6.28
N VAL A 41 3.97 -4.56 -5.20
CA VAL A 41 2.59 -4.44 -4.74
C VAL A 41 2.17 -2.97 -4.78
N ASP A 42 1.09 -2.65 -5.50
CA ASP A 42 0.51 -1.30 -5.56
C ASP A 42 -0.27 -0.96 -4.28
N VAL A 43 0.43 -0.99 -3.14
CA VAL A 43 -0.08 -0.59 -1.83
C VAL A 43 0.88 0.42 -1.22
N HIS A 44 0.33 1.55 -0.81
CA HIS A 44 1.05 2.53 -0.03
C HIS A 44 0.75 2.32 1.46
N PHE A 45 1.75 1.88 2.21
CA PHE A 45 1.64 1.72 3.64
C PHE A 45 1.97 3.04 4.33
N ALA A 46 1.26 3.36 5.40
CA ALA A 46 1.60 4.51 6.23
C ALA A 46 3.01 4.35 6.82
N GLY A 47 3.78 5.43 6.93
CA GLY A 47 5.17 5.39 7.37
C GLY A 47 5.31 4.74 8.76
N PHE A 48 4.41 5.10 9.68
CA PHE A 48 4.37 4.52 11.03
C PHE A 48 4.13 3.00 11.03
N PHE A 49 3.46 2.46 10.03
CA PHE A 49 3.25 1.01 9.92
C PHE A 49 4.50 0.31 9.42
N LEU A 50 5.20 0.89 8.44
CA LEU A 50 6.48 0.37 7.93
C LEU A 50 7.59 0.42 8.97
N LEU A 51 7.63 1.46 9.82
CA LEU A 51 8.55 1.51 10.96
C LEU A 51 8.42 0.28 11.87
N LYS A 52 7.20 -0.23 12.05
CA LYS A 52 6.98 -1.42 12.89
C LYS A 52 7.64 -2.67 12.29
N TRP A 53 7.72 -2.77 10.96
CA TRP A 53 8.34 -3.90 10.28
C TRP A 53 9.84 -3.95 10.56
N ALA A 54 10.51 -2.80 10.42
CA ALA A 54 11.93 -2.66 10.73
C ALA A 54 12.23 -2.99 12.20
N LEU A 55 11.32 -2.61 13.11
CA LEU A 55 11.51 -2.78 14.56
C LEU A 55 11.22 -4.18 15.08
N THR A 56 10.52 -5.03 14.33
CA THR A 56 10.19 -6.41 14.76
C THR A 56 11.34 -7.41 14.70
N GLY A 57 12.53 -7.04 14.21
CA GLY A 57 13.60 -8.01 13.88
C GLY A 57 15.01 -7.79 14.43
N GLY A 58 15.28 -6.73 15.19
CA GLY A 58 16.61 -6.52 15.76
C GLY A 58 16.93 -7.47 16.91
N SER A 59 18.20 -7.89 17.05
CA SER A 59 18.65 -8.76 18.17
C SER A 59 18.56 -8.09 19.56
N THR A 60 18.40 -6.77 19.59
CA THR A 60 18.13 -5.95 20.78
C THR A 60 16.67 -5.46 20.84
N SER A 61 15.85 -5.83 19.85
CA SER A 61 14.49 -5.33 19.65
C SER A 61 13.49 -6.39 20.06
N ALA A 62 12.50 -5.99 20.87
CA ALA A 62 11.48 -6.88 21.40
C ALA A 62 10.85 -7.78 20.31
N ARG A 63 10.51 -9.03 20.67
CA ARG A 63 9.86 -10.04 19.80
C ARG A 63 8.48 -9.63 19.23
N ARG A 64 8.07 -8.37 19.41
CA ARG A 64 6.75 -7.78 19.10
C ARG A 64 6.91 -6.30 18.78
N GLU A 65 5.86 -5.70 18.22
CA GLU A 65 5.69 -4.26 17.93
C GLU A 65 5.94 -3.30 19.12
N SER A 66 6.26 -3.82 20.31
CA SER A 66 6.51 -3.05 21.53
C SER A 66 7.73 -2.11 21.47
N ALA A 67 8.64 -2.32 20.51
CA ALA A 67 9.78 -1.43 20.30
C ALA A 67 9.38 -0.11 19.62
N TYR A 68 8.24 -0.07 18.91
CA TYR A 68 7.75 1.14 18.27
C TYR A 68 7.34 2.19 19.33
N ARG A 69 7.87 3.40 19.16
CA ARG A 69 7.57 4.57 19.99
C ARG A 69 6.69 5.51 19.18
N ALA A 70 5.39 5.45 19.44
CA ALA A 70 4.41 6.33 18.81
C ALA A 70 4.78 7.80 19.02
N ASN A 71 4.93 8.53 17.92
CA ASN A 71 5.17 9.97 17.90
C ASN A 71 3.91 10.72 17.46
N LEU A 72 3.78 11.99 17.86
CA LEU A 72 2.71 12.86 17.40
C LEU A 72 2.75 13.06 15.88
N ASN A 73 3.93 13.20 15.28
CA ASN A 73 4.07 13.42 13.85
C ASN A 73 3.54 12.23 13.02
N ASP A 74 3.67 11.02 13.55
CA ASP A 74 3.19 9.80 12.91
C ASP A 74 1.64 9.74 12.86
N LEU A 75 0.95 10.48 13.73
CA LEU A 75 -0.51 10.59 13.69
C LEU A 75 -0.99 11.31 12.44
N ARG A 76 -0.17 12.18 11.84
CA ARG A 76 -0.57 12.92 10.63
C ARG A 76 -0.93 11.98 9.49
N ASP A 77 -0.19 10.88 9.34
CA ASP A 77 -0.41 9.86 8.31
C ASP A 77 -1.66 9.01 8.58
N LEU A 78 -2.14 8.98 9.83
CA LEU A 78 -3.34 8.24 10.24
C LEU A 78 -4.60 9.11 10.20
N ASP A 79 -4.53 10.30 10.81
CA ASP A 79 -5.63 11.24 10.99
C ASP A 79 -5.07 12.66 11.14
N GLU A 80 -5.06 13.40 10.03
CA GLU A 80 -4.58 14.79 10.01
C GLU A 80 -5.42 15.72 10.89
N GLY A 81 -6.74 15.49 10.99
CA GLY A 81 -7.63 16.29 11.84
C GLY A 81 -7.29 16.14 13.32
N LEU A 82 -7.07 14.90 13.76
CA LEU A 82 -6.62 14.62 15.12
C LEU A 82 -5.24 15.21 15.40
N TYR A 83 -4.30 15.08 14.45
CA TYR A 83 -2.96 15.67 14.56
C TYR A 83 -3.04 17.20 14.78
N GLN A 84 -3.84 17.90 13.96
CA GLN A 84 -4.02 19.35 14.10
C GLN A 84 -4.66 19.71 15.44
N GLY A 85 -5.69 18.97 15.89
CA GLY A 85 -6.32 19.20 17.19
C GLY A 85 -5.37 19.03 18.38
N LEU A 86 -4.52 17.99 18.35
CA LEU A 86 -3.51 17.79 19.40
C LEU A 86 -2.39 18.85 19.33
N LEU A 87 -2.04 19.33 18.15
CA LEU A 87 -1.07 20.41 17.98
C LEU A 87 -1.62 21.74 18.53
N GLN A 88 -2.89 22.02 18.30
CA GLN A 88 -3.59 23.16 18.91
C GLN A 88 -3.60 23.05 20.43
N LEU A 89 -3.94 21.87 20.98
CA LEU A 89 -3.90 21.62 22.42
C LEU A 89 -2.50 21.82 23.02
N LYS A 90 -1.47 21.39 22.30
CA LYS A 90 -0.07 21.55 22.70
C LYS A 90 0.32 23.03 22.82
N ASN A 91 -0.09 23.84 21.85
CA ASN A 91 0.32 25.24 21.73
C ASN A 91 -0.70 26.23 22.32
N TYR A 92 -1.78 25.73 22.92
CA TYR A 92 -2.84 26.57 23.46
C TYR A 92 -2.31 27.46 24.60
N PRO A 93 -2.40 28.80 24.49
CA PRO A 93 -1.83 29.73 25.46
C PRO A 93 -2.67 29.88 26.73
N GLY A 94 -3.95 29.51 26.69
CA GLY A 94 -4.89 29.60 27.81
C GLY A 94 -4.86 28.38 28.74
N ASP A 95 -5.92 28.23 29.52
CA ASP A 95 -6.10 27.07 30.38
C ASP A 95 -6.70 25.89 29.60
N VAL A 96 -5.96 24.79 29.51
CA VAL A 96 -6.43 23.56 28.84
C VAL A 96 -7.64 22.95 29.54
N GLU A 97 -7.85 23.26 30.83
CA GLU A 97 -9.02 22.78 31.57
C GLU A 97 -10.35 23.31 30.98
N ASP A 98 -10.33 24.41 30.23
CA ASP A 98 -11.48 24.95 29.49
C ASP A 98 -12.09 23.94 28.51
N PHE A 99 -11.28 23.01 27.99
CA PHE A 99 -11.74 21.97 27.08
C PHE A 99 -12.42 20.79 27.80
N SER A 100 -12.41 20.76 29.14
CA SER A 100 -13.01 19.70 29.96
C SER A 100 -12.59 18.28 29.54
N LEU A 101 -11.33 18.14 29.12
CA LEU A 101 -10.77 16.87 28.69
C LEU A 101 -10.35 16.03 29.91
N ASN A 102 -10.43 14.71 29.77
CA ASN A 102 -9.87 13.74 30.71
C ASN A 102 -9.04 12.71 29.95
N PHE A 103 -8.41 11.75 30.65
CA PHE A 103 -7.58 10.73 30.02
C PHE A 103 -8.43 9.58 29.46
N THR A 104 -9.40 9.91 28.61
CA THR A 104 -10.22 8.96 27.86
C THR A 104 -10.22 9.28 26.36
N VAL A 105 -10.55 8.29 25.55
CA VAL A 105 -10.75 8.44 24.11
C VAL A 105 -12.10 7.84 23.74
N THR A 106 -12.84 8.56 22.91
CA THR A 106 -14.16 8.15 22.46
C THR A 106 -14.12 7.81 20.98
N ASP A 107 -14.50 6.58 20.65
CA ASP A 107 -14.61 6.06 19.30
C ASP A 107 -16.07 5.98 18.88
N THR A 108 -16.41 6.61 17.77
CA THR A 108 -17.71 6.48 17.12
C THR A 108 -17.61 5.44 16.03
N ILE A 109 -18.21 4.28 16.24
CA ILE A 109 -18.22 3.19 15.28
C ILE A 109 -19.51 3.30 14.45
N PRO A 110 -19.43 3.65 13.15
CA PRO A 110 -20.59 3.65 12.29
C PRO A 110 -21.08 2.22 12.09
N ILE A 111 -22.39 2.02 12.27
CA ILE A 111 -23.05 0.72 12.06
C ILE A 111 -24.01 0.91 10.89
N PRO A 112 -23.80 0.25 9.74
CA PRO A 112 -24.72 0.31 8.62
C PRO A 112 -26.14 -0.07 9.07
N GLY A 113 -27.12 0.81 8.85
CA GLY A 113 -28.52 0.56 9.22
C GLY A 113 -28.85 0.68 10.72
N SER A 114 -27.98 1.24 11.56
CA SER A 114 -28.25 1.47 12.99
C SER A 114 -27.60 2.76 13.50
N LYS A 115 -28.00 3.22 14.69
CA LYS A 115 -27.35 4.37 15.33
C LYS A 115 -25.85 4.07 15.55
N PRO A 116 -24.97 5.05 15.28
CA PRO A 116 -23.53 4.88 15.52
C PRO A 116 -23.30 4.60 17.00
N ARG A 117 -22.40 3.65 17.28
CA ARG A 117 -22.09 3.24 18.65
C ARG A 117 -20.90 4.03 19.16
N ILE A 118 -21.06 4.62 20.33
CA ILE A 118 -20.00 5.38 21.02
C ILE A 118 -19.33 4.44 22.03
N ILE A 119 -18.00 4.31 21.95
CA ILE A 119 -17.20 3.53 22.89
C ILE A 119 -16.16 4.46 23.50
N THR A 120 -16.21 4.63 24.81
CA THR A 120 -15.20 5.39 25.55
C THR A 120 -14.23 4.42 26.23
N LYS A 121 -12.93 4.64 26.06
CA LYS A 121 -11.87 3.86 26.70
C LYS A 121 -10.96 4.78 27.49
N GLU A 122 -10.53 4.31 28.65
CA GLU A 122 -9.51 5.01 29.42
C GLU A 122 -8.13 4.81 28.79
N LEU A 123 -7.35 5.89 28.70
CA LEU A 123 -5.99 5.87 28.17
C LEU A 123 -4.96 5.39 29.20
N LYS A 124 -5.29 5.54 30.48
CA LYS A 124 -4.53 5.06 31.65
C LYS A 124 -5.52 4.64 32.75
N PRO A 125 -5.12 3.80 33.71
CA PRO A 125 -6.00 3.38 34.80
C PRO A 125 -6.57 4.58 35.56
N GLY A 126 -7.90 4.64 35.71
CA GLY A 126 -8.61 5.74 36.39
C GLY A 126 -8.59 7.05 35.60
N GLY A 127 -8.31 6.99 34.28
CA GLY A 127 -8.15 8.14 33.42
C GLY A 127 -9.40 9.01 33.29
N ALA A 128 -10.60 8.44 33.47
CA ALA A 128 -11.85 9.19 33.44
C ALA A 128 -11.94 10.26 34.55
N ASN A 129 -11.28 10.02 35.69
CA ASN A 129 -11.32 10.91 36.85
C ASN A 129 -10.17 11.93 36.87
N ILE A 130 -9.30 11.92 35.86
CA ILE A 130 -8.11 12.78 35.82
C ILE A 130 -8.32 13.81 34.71
N ALA A 131 -8.50 15.07 35.09
CA ALA A 131 -8.61 16.18 34.17
C ALA A 131 -7.27 16.43 33.45
N VAL A 132 -7.36 16.88 32.19
CA VAL A 132 -6.21 17.33 31.43
C VAL A 132 -5.94 18.78 31.80
N THR A 133 -4.76 19.04 32.35
CA THR A 133 -4.31 20.35 32.80
C THR A 133 -3.12 20.81 31.97
N ASN A 134 -2.77 22.09 32.10
CA ASN A 134 -1.61 22.66 31.43
C ASN A 134 -0.29 21.90 31.69
N GLN A 135 -0.13 21.32 32.88
CA GLN A 135 1.05 20.56 33.29
C GLN A 135 1.08 19.15 32.69
N ASN A 136 -0.08 18.52 32.51
CA ASN A 136 -0.17 17.12 32.08
C ASN A 136 -0.60 16.96 30.60
N ARG A 137 -0.89 18.05 29.87
CA ARG A 137 -1.35 18.03 28.47
C ARG A 137 -0.44 17.24 27.53
N LEU A 138 0.89 17.34 27.71
CA LEU A 138 1.85 16.60 26.87
C LEU A 138 1.77 15.08 27.11
N VAL A 139 1.46 14.69 28.34
CA VAL A 139 1.24 13.29 28.71
C VAL A 139 -0.08 12.80 28.10
N TYR A 140 -1.14 13.60 28.13
CA TYR A 140 -2.39 13.27 27.42
C TYR A 140 -2.16 13.04 25.92
N ILE A 141 -1.45 13.96 25.25
CA ILE A 141 -1.12 13.85 23.83
C ILE A 141 -0.33 12.57 23.52
N SER A 142 0.67 12.22 24.34
CA SER A 142 1.45 11.00 24.13
C SER A 142 0.62 9.73 24.33
N TYR A 143 -0.31 9.72 25.29
CA TYR A 143 -1.24 8.62 25.49
C TYR A 143 -2.23 8.45 24.32
N ILE A 144 -2.75 9.55 23.76
CA ILE A 144 -3.60 9.49 22.56
C ILE A 144 -2.82 8.91 21.39
N ALA A 145 -1.60 9.41 21.12
CA ALA A 145 -0.75 8.91 20.04
C ALA A 145 -0.45 7.41 20.21
N ARG A 146 -0.07 6.99 21.42
CA ARG A 146 0.16 5.57 21.74
C ARG A 146 -1.10 4.72 21.57
N HIS A 147 -2.26 5.23 21.98
CA HIS A 147 -3.52 4.50 21.84
C HIS A 147 -3.85 4.25 20.37
N ARG A 148 -3.84 5.31 19.54
CA ARG A 148 -4.22 5.26 18.13
C ARG A 148 -3.23 4.49 17.27
N LEU A 149 -1.93 4.72 17.46
CA LEU A 149 -0.90 4.14 16.60
C LEU A 149 -0.47 2.74 17.04
N GLN A 150 -0.55 2.40 18.34
CA GLN A 150 -0.02 1.13 18.86
C GLN A 150 -1.11 0.26 19.49
N ASN A 151 -1.79 0.74 20.54
CA ASN A 151 -2.65 -0.14 21.35
C ASN A 151 -3.92 -0.61 20.61
N GLN A 152 -4.58 0.30 19.88
CA GLN A 152 -5.82 0.03 19.16
C GLN A 152 -5.63 -0.96 18.00
N PRO A 153 -4.63 -0.81 17.11
CA PRO A 153 -4.40 -1.74 16.00
C PRO A 153 -3.53 -2.96 16.35
N ALA A 154 -2.98 -3.04 17.57
CA ALA A 154 -2.01 -4.07 17.96
C ALA A 154 -2.40 -5.52 17.58
N PRO A 155 -3.64 -6.00 17.78
CA PRO A 155 -4.00 -7.37 17.41
C PRO A 155 -3.81 -7.65 15.91
N GLN A 156 -4.30 -6.75 15.06
CA GLN A 156 -4.23 -6.84 13.60
C GLN A 156 -2.79 -6.67 13.11
N THR A 157 -2.08 -5.68 13.65
CA THR A 157 -0.68 -5.43 13.29
C THR A 157 0.21 -6.61 13.67
N ASN A 158 0.08 -7.17 14.87
CA ASN A 158 0.86 -8.34 15.28
C ASN A 158 0.53 -9.59 14.43
N ALA A 159 -0.74 -9.80 14.06
CA ALA A 159 -1.11 -10.90 13.17
C ALA A 159 -0.48 -10.75 11.79
N PHE A 160 -0.53 -9.55 11.21
CA PHE A 160 0.14 -9.25 9.94
C PHE A 160 1.66 -9.45 10.03
N LEU A 161 2.32 -8.87 11.03
CA LEU A 161 3.77 -8.97 11.21
C LEU A 161 4.23 -10.41 11.45
N LYS A 162 3.41 -11.22 12.14
CA LYS A 162 3.64 -12.66 12.28
C LYS A 162 3.64 -13.34 10.90
N GLY A 163 2.62 -13.10 10.09
CA GLY A 163 2.53 -13.67 8.75
C GLY A 163 3.66 -13.22 7.82
N LEU A 164 4.08 -11.96 7.92
CA LEU A 164 5.24 -11.43 7.21
C LEU A 164 6.53 -12.14 7.66
N GLY A 165 6.72 -12.29 8.97
CA GLY A 165 7.86 -12.96 9.60
C GLY A 165 7.96 -14.46 9.31
N ASP A 166 6.85 -15.12 8.94
CA ASP A 166 6.85 -16.51 8.49
C ASP A 166 7.58 -16.69 7.14
N ILE A 167 7.67 -15.63 6.33
CA ILE A 167 8.24 -15.67 4.97
C ILE A 167 9.57 -14.91 4.90
N ILE A 168 9.64 -13.73 5.51
CA ILE A 168 10.83 -12.87 5.53
C ILE A 168 11.39 -12.83 6.93
N GLN A 169 12.69 -13.12 7.08
CA GLN A 169 13.34 -13.02 8.39
C GLN A 169 13.29 -11.56 8.88
N PRO A 170 12.71 -11.27 10.06
CA PRO A 170 12.53 -9.89 10.52
C PRO A 170 13.84 -9.08 10.59
N SER A 171 14.97 -9.72 10.87
CA SER A 171 16.28 -9.06 10.90
C SER A 171 16.69 -8.45 9.55
N TRP A 172 16.20 -8.99 8.43
CA TRP A 172 16.47 -8.40 7.12
C TRP A 172 15.77 -7.05 6.96
N LEU A 173 14.57 -6.91 7.53
CA LEU A 173 13.80 -5.68 7.46
C LEU A 173 14.37 -4.57 8.36
N SER A 174 15.11 -4.93 9.41
CA SER A 174 15.71 -3.95 10.32
C SER A 174 16.83 -3.10 9.72
N MET A 175 17.34 -3.47 8.53
CA MET A 175 18.36 -2.71 7.81
C MET A 175 17.78 -1.49 7.08
N PHE A 176 16.46 -1.45 6.90
CA PHE A 176 15.78 -0.45 6.08
C PHE A 176 14.99 0.54 6.94
N ASN A 177 14.94 1.79 6.49
CA ASN A 177 14.01 2.78 7.00
C ASN A 177 12.62 2.66 6.35
N GLN A 178 11.66 3.47 6.81
CA GLN A 178 10.28 3.41 6.31
C GLN A 178 10.15 3.71 4.81
N SER A 179 10.91 4.67 4.27
CA SER A 179 10.89 5.02 2.84
C SER A 179 11.49 3.91 1.99
N GLU A 180 12.61 3.34 2.42
CA GLU A 180 13.25 2.22 1.73
C GLU A 180 12.36 0.98 1.72
N LEU A 181 11.68 0.67 2.83
CA LEU A 181 10.69 -0.42 2.87
C LEU A 181 9.51 -0.15 1.92
N GLN A 182 9.04 1.10 1.85
CA GLN A 182 7.98 1.46 0.90
C GLN A 182 8.43 1.28 -0.55
N THR A 183 9.67 1.64 -0.87
CA THR A 183 10.26 1.45 -2.19
C THR A 183 10.51 -0.03 -2.50
N LEU A 184 10.90 -0.82 -1.50
CA LEU A 184 11.11 -2.26 -1.64
C LEU A 184 9.81 -3.00 -1.97
N VAL A 185 8.70 -2.64 -1.30
CA VAL A 185 7.39 -3.28 -1.53
C VAL A 185 6.69 -2.70 -2.75
N GLY A 186 6.71 -1.39 -2.92
CA GLY A 186 5.89 -0.67 -3.89
C GLY A 186 6.61 -0.29 -5.17
N GLY A 187 7.94 -0.41 -5.24
CA GLY A 187 8.75 0.09 -6.34
C GLY A 187 9.13 1.56 -6.17
N ASP A 188 10.01 2.03 -7.06
CA ASP A 188 10.51 3.39 -7.06
C ASP A 188 9.47 4.39 -7.61
N ALA A 189 9.38 5.55 -6.96
CA ALA A 189 8.48 6.62 -7.34
C ALA A 189 9.07 7.55 -8.41
N GLY A 190 10.27 7.25 -8.91
CA GLY A 190 10.97 8.00 -9.94
C GLY A 190 10.32 7.96 -11.32
N GLU A 191 11.03 8.59 -12.27
CA GLU A 191 10.63 8.56 -13.68
C GLU A 191 10.85 7.18 -14.29
N ILE A 192 9.91 6.76 -15.15
CA ILE A 192 10.05 5.50 -15.88
C ILE A 192 11.11 5.67 -16.98
N ASP A 193 12.22 4.97 -16.83
CA ASP A 193 13.22 4.80 -17.88
C ASP A 193 12.66 3.88 -18.97
N VAL A 194 12.17 4.50 -20.06
CA VAL A 194 11.64 3.81 -21.23
C VAL A 194 12.71 2.96 -21.92
N ALA A 195 13.97 3.39 -21.91
CA ALA A 195 15.05 2.63 -22.53
C ALA A 195 15.36 1.36 -21.72
N ASP A 196 15.33 1.45 -20.39
CA ASP A 196 15.47 0.28 -19.52
C ASP A 196 14.30 -0.69 -19.64
N LEU A 197 13.07 -0.18 -19.67
CA LEU A 197 11.89 -1.01 -19.90
C LEU A 197 12.00 -1.75 -21.24
N ARG A 198 12.42 -1.06 -22.31
CA ARG A 198 12.61 -1.64 -23.65
C ARG A 198 13.66 -2.75 -23.66
N ARG A 199 14.82 -2.53 -23.03
CA ARG A 199 15.89 -3.54 -22.97
C ARG A 199 15.47 -4.82 -22.24
N ASN A 200 14.55 -4.72 -21.29
CA ASN A 200 14.09 -5.83 -20.47
C ASN A 200 12.72 -6.39 -20.90
N THR A 201 12.18 -5.94 -22.03
CA THR A 201 10.90 -6.43 -22.56
C THR A 201 11.08 -7.70 -23.36
N LEU A 202 10.22 -8.70 -23.13
CA LEU A 202 10.13 -9.91 -23.94
C LEU A 202 9.09 -9.73 -25.05
N TYR A 203 9.46 -10.08 -26.28
CA TYR A 203 8.52 -10.09 -27.40
C TYR A 203 8.08 -11.52 -27.71
N GLY A 204 6.81 -11.68 -28.06
CA GLY A 204 6.24 -12.97 -28.43
C GLY A 204 5.44 -12.91 -29.73
N GLY A 205 5.24 -14.08 -30.34
CA GLY A 205 4.52 -14.21 -31.61
C GLY A 205 5.25 -13.48 -32.73
N VAL A 206 4.51 -12.74 -33.56
CA VAL A 206 5.08 -12.04 -34.73
C VAL A 206 5.96 -10.84 -34.37
N TYR A 207 5.98 -10.43 -33.10
CA TYR A 207 6.84 -9.37 -32.60
C TYR A 207 8.23 -9.83 -32.18
N THR A 208 8.47 -11.15 -32.17
CA THR A 208 9.81 -11.69 -31.94
C THR A 208 10.73 -11.24 -33.07
N ILE A 209 11.95 -10.81 -32.74
CA ILE A 209 12.97 -10.49 -33.74
C ILE A 209 13.32 -11.80 -34.47
N GLY A 210 13.11 -11.83 -35.78
CA GLY A 210 13.38 -12.99 -36.63
C GLY A 210 14.82 -13.03 -37.12
N ASP A 211 15.07 -13.90 -38.10
CA ASP A 211 16.40 -14.09 -38.71
C ASP A 211 16.90 -12.84 -39.46
N ASP A 212 16.00 -11.91 -39.79
CA ASP A 212 16.31 -10.62 -40.41
C ASP A 212 16.91 -9.61 -39.42
N ASN A 213 16.93 -9.93 -38.11
CA ASN A 213 17.36 -9.06 -37.03
C ASN A 213 16.62 -7.70 -37.01
N GLN A 214 15.40 -7.64 -37.55
CA GLN A 214 14.60 -6.41 -37.55
C GLN A 214 13.48 -6.46 -36.51
N GLU A 215 13.26 -5.33 -35.86
CA GLU A 215 12.14 -5.16 -34.94
C GLU A 215 10.86 -4.87 -35.75
N HIS A 216 9.75 -5.51 -35.40
CA HIS A 216 8.48 -5.30 -36.10
C HIS A 216 8.05 -3.81 -36.04
N PRO A 217 7.53 -3.22 -37.14
CA PRO A 217 7.17 -1.79 -37.19
C PRO A 217 6.26 -1.34 -36.04
N THR A 218 5.24 -2.13 -35.67
CA THR A 218 4.36 -1.81 -34.53
C THR A 218 5.10 -1.69 -33.18
N ILE A 219 6.17 -2.46 -32.96
CA ILE A 219 6.98 -2.36 -31.74
C ILE A 219 7.81 -1.07 -31.77
N GLN A 220 8.37 -0.70 -32.92
CA GLN A 220 9.05 0.59 -33.08
C GLN A 220 8.09 1.75 -32.77
N LEU A 221 6.86 1.69 -33.28
CA LEU A 221 5.80 2.68 -32.99
C LEU A 221 5.43 2.69 -31.50
N PHE A 222 5.34 1.53 -30.85
CA PHE A 222 5.04 1.45 -29.42
C PHE A 222 6.09 2.21 -28.59
N TRP A 223 7.38 1.97 -28.87
CA TRP A 223 8.45 2.65 -28.13
C TRP A 223 8.56 4.13 -28.45
N GLN A 224 8.30 4.52 -29.71
CA GLN A 224 8.18 5.93 -30.06
C GLN A 224 7.08 6.60 -29.22
N VAL A 225 5.88 6.01 -29.17
CA VAL A 225 4.78 6.54 -28.36
C VAL A 225 5.17 6.60 -26.88
N MET A 226 5.76 5.54 -26.32
CA MET A 226 6.20 5.55 -24.91
C MET A 226 7.19 6.67 -24.58
N GLN A 227 8.07 7.04 -25.53
CA GLN A 227 8.99 8.18 -25.37
C GLN A 227 8.26 9.53 -25.40
N GLU A 228 7.22 9.66 -26.24
CA GLU A 228 6.42 10.88 -26.35
C GLU A 228 5.45 11.09 -25.17
N LEU A 229 5.08 10.04 -24.45
CA LEU A 229 4.20 10.10 -23.28
C LEU A 229 4.84 10.85 -22.09
N SER A 230 4.01 11.53 -21.30
CA SER A 230 4.42 12.08 -20.01
C SER A 230 4.71 10.96 -19.00
N ASN A 231 5.45 11.26 -17.91
CA ASN A 231 5.72 10.25 -16.89
C ASN A 231 4.43 9.67 -16.26
N GLU A 232 3.42 10.51 -16.03
CA GLU A 232 2.12 10.07 -15.52
C GLU A 232 1.42 9.10 -16.49
N GLU A 233 1.46 9.39 -17.80
CA GLU A 233 0.91 8.50 -18.83
C GLU A 233 1.70 7.17 -18.88
N ARG A 234 3.04 7.21 -18.80
CA ARG A 234 3.88 6.00 -18.72
C ARG A 234 3.55 5.16 -17.50
N GLN A 235 3.34 5.77 -16.33
CA GLN A 235 2.97 5.08 -15.10
C GLN A 235 1.60 4.40 -15.24
N LYS A 236 0.65 5.04 -15.92
CA LYS A 236 -0.65 4.43 -16.21
C LYS A 236 -0.52 3.24 -17.19
N VAL A 237 0.31 3.34 -18.22
CA VAL A 237 0.60 2.21 -19.13
C VAL A 237 1.26 1.06 -18.36
N LEU A 238 2.23 1.35 -17.51
CA LEU A 238 2.90 0.33 -16.70
C LEU A 238 1.90 -0.35 -15.75
N LYS A 239 1.03 0.43 -15.07
CA LYS A 239 -0.03 -0.10 -14.22
C LYS A 239 -1.04 -0.94 -15.00
N PHE A 240 -1.37 -0.55 -16.22
CA PHE A 240 -2.28 -1.32 -17.07
C PHE A 240 -1.75 -2.72 -17.39
N VAL A 241 -0.42 -2.86 -17.55
CA VAL A 241 0.22 -4.15 -17.88
C VAL A 241 0.64 -4.93 -16.63
N THR A 242 1.11 -4.27 -15.58
CA THR A 242 1.77 -4.91 -14.42
C THR A 242 1.00 -4.78 -13.11
N SER A 243 -0.12 -4.07 -13.12
CA SER A 243 -0.89 -3.68 -11.92
C SER A 243 -0.14 -2.77 -10.93
N THR A 244 1.12 -2.40 -11.21
CA THR A 244 1.88 -1.41 -10.44
C THR A 244 2.26 -0.21 -11.33
N PRO A 245 2.11 1.03 -10.85
CA PRO A 245 2.55 2.20 -11.59
C PRO A 245 4.05 2.46 -11.51
N ARG A 246 4.82 1.65 -10.76
CA ARG A 246 6.21 1.93 -10.39
C ARG A 246 7.18 0.89 -10.93
N ALA A 247 8.40 1.33 -11.23
CA ALA A 247 9.49 0.45 -11.64
C ALA A 247 10.10 -0.26 -10.41
N PRO A 248 10.71 -1.44 -10.57
CA PRO A 248 11.49 -2.04 -9.50
C PRO A 248 12.70 -1.16 -9.13
N LEU A 249 13.10 -1.19 -7.86
CA LEU A 249 14.22 -0.37 -7.36
C LEU A 249 15.52 -0.55 -8.16
N LEU A 250 15.80 -1.76 -8.62
CA LEU A 250 17.01 -2.11 -9.37
C LEU A 250 16.79 -2.14 -10.89
N GLY A 251 15.73 -1.47 -11.38
CA GLY A 251 15.36 -1.41 -12.79
C GLY A 251 14.51 -2.58 -13.27
N PHE A 252 14.08 -2.52 -14.53
CA PHE A 252 13.13 -3.48 -15.12
C PHE A 252 13.72 -4.88 -15.36
N SER A 253 15.03 -5.04 -15.26
CA SER A 253 15.68 -6.36 -15.26
C SER A 253 15.24 -7.24 -14.08
N HIS A 254 14.82 -6.61 -12.99
CA HIS A 254 14.30 -7.27 -11.78
C HIS A 254 12.78 -7.32 -11.72
N LEU A 255 12.08 -6.87 -12.79
CA LEU A 255 10.63 -7.01 -12.86
C LEU A 255 10.30 -8.51 -13.07
N ASN A 256 9.58 -9.08 -12.10
CA ASN A 256 9.17 -10.47 -12.13
C ASN A 256 7.65 -10.59 -12.00
N PRO A 257 6.94 -11.18 -12.98
CA PRO A 257 7.42 -11.65 -14.29
C PRO A 257 7.90 -10.50 -15.20
N ARG A 258 8.67 -10.78 -16.25
CA ARG A 258 9.17 -9.71 -17.15
C ARG A 258 8.04 -9.08 -17.96
N PHE A 259 8.17 -7.77 -18.21
CA PHE A 259 7.27 -7.07 -19.13
C PHE A 259 7.33 -7.73 -20.50
N SER A 260 6.17 -8.06 -21.06
CA SER A 260 6.09 -8.82 -22.30
C SER A 260 5.10 -8.18 -23.27
N ILE A 261 5.39 -8.20 -24.58
CA ILE A 261 4.48 -7.74 -25.63
C ILE A 261 4.27 -8.86 -26.64
N ARG A 262 3.01 -9.16 -26.96
CA ARG A 262 2.62 -10.14 -27.98
C ARG A 262 1.56 -9.56 -28.90
N ASP A 263 1.55 -10.02 -30.15
CA ASP A 263 0.51 -9.66 -31.09
C ASP A 263 -0.86 -10.23 -30.72
N SER A 264 -1.92 -9.57 -31.19
CA SER A 264 -3.30 -9.95 -30.87
C SER A 264 -4.28 -9.90 -32.04
N SER A 265 -4.12 -8.97 -32.98
CA SER A 265 -5.02 -8.76 -34.11
C SER A 265 -4.39 -7.84 -35.16
N ASP A 266 -4.87 -7.91 -36.40
CA ASP A 266 -4.63 -6.91 -37.46
C ASP A 266 -5.66 -5.78 -37.48
N ASP A 267 -6.77 -5.98 -36.76
CA ASP A 267 -7.86 -5.02 -36.65
C ASP A 267 -7.40 -3.74 -35.95
N GLN A 268 -7.46 -2.61 -36.67
CA GLN A 268 -7.07 -1.29 -36.19
C GLN A 268 -8.04 -0.72 -35.15
N ASP A 269 -9.27 -1.26 -35.07
CA ASP A 269 -10.27 -0.78 -34.14
C ASP A 269 -10.21 -1.44 -32.77
N ARG A 270 -9.67 -2.66 -32.71
CA ARG A 270 -9.50 -3.42 -31.47
C ARG A 270 -8.57 -2.68 -30.51
N LEU A 271 -8.91 -2.69 -29.22
CA LEU A 271 -8.08 -2.11 -28.16
C LEU A 271 -6.99 -3.08 -27.71
N PRO A 272 -5.83 -2.59 -27.22
CA PRO A 272 -4.88 -3.44 -26.54
C PRO A 272 -5.51 -4.00 -25.26
N SER A 273 -5.10 -5.22 -24.89
CA SER A 273 -5.54 -5.89 -23.67
C SER A 273 -4.33 -6.40 -22.89
N THR A 274 -4.51 -6.75 -21.62
CA THR A 274 -3.39 -7.22 -20.78
C THR A 274 -3.71 -8.52 -20.08
N SER A 275 -2.65 -9.20 -19.66
CA SER A 275 -2.72 -10.31 -18.72
C SER A 275 -1.73 -9.99 -17.61
N THR A 276 -2.24 -9.26 -16.62
CA THR A 276 -1.42 -8.65 -15.56
C THR A 276 -0.68 -9.67 -14.71
N CYS A 277 -1.23 -10.88 -14.56
CA CYS A 277 -0.57 -11.98 -13.86
C CYS A 277 0.78 -12.40 -14.46
N VAL A 278 1.03 -12.07 -15.73
CA VAL A 278 2.26 -12.41 -16.46
C VAL A 278 2.91 -11.18 -17.10
N ASN A 279 2.51 -9.97 -16.69
CA ASN A 279 3.00 -8.70 -17.22
C ASN A 279 2.97 -8.62 -18.76
N LEU A 280 1.91 -9.16 -19.38
CA LEU A 280 1.77 -9.27 -20.84
C LEU A 280 0.82 -8.21 -21.40
N LEU A 281 1.32 -7.41 -22.34
CA LEU A 281 0.55 -6.55 -23.22
C LEU A 281 0.25 -7.25 -24.54
N LYS A 282 -1.03 -7.45 -24.84
CA LYS A 282 -1.52 -7.94 -26.13
C LYS A 282 -1.80 -6.72 -27.01
N LEU A 283 -0.90 -6.46 -27.96
CA LEU A 283 -0.92 -5.26 -28.79
C LEU A 283 -1.42 -5.62 -30.20
N PRO A 284 -2.44 -4.92 -30.74
CA PRO A 284 -2.81 -5.05 -32.15
C PRO A 284 -1.75 -4.43 -33.07
N ARG A 285 -1.65 -4.93 -34.31
CA ARG A 285 -0.70 -4.46 -35.33
C ARG A 285 -1.14 -3.13 -35.93
N TYR A 286 -1.08 -2.06 -35.14
CA TYR A 286 -1.43 -0.72 -35.60
C TYR A 286 -0.46 -0.21 -36.67
N SER A 287 -1.01 0.54 -37.63
CA SER A 287 -0.32 1.08 -38.80
C SER A 287 0.40 2.41 -38.54
N THR A 288 0.00 3.19 -37.54
CA THR A 288 0.58 4.51 -37.24
C THR A 288 0.72 4.76 -35.74
N ALA A 289 1.70 5.60 -35.36
CA ALA A 289 1.92 6.02 -33.97
C ALA A 289 0.69 6.72 -33.37
N HIS A 290 -0.02 7.51 -34.18
CA HIS A 290 -1.22 8.24 -33.74
C HIS A 290 -2.34 7.29 -33.29
N ILE A 291 -2.66 6.28 -34.11
CA ILE A 291 -3.68 5.27 -33.79
C ILE A 291 -3.25 4.48 -32.54
N LEU A 292 -1.98 4.05 -32.48
CA LEU A 292 -1.45 3.33 -31.32
C LEU A 292 -1.59 4.15 -30.04
N ARG A 293 -1.14 5.40 -30.05
CA ARG A 293 -1.24 6.31 -28.89
C ARG A 293 -2.69 6.48 -28.43
N GLN A 294 -3.60 6.74 -29.37
CA GLN A 294 -5.01 6.94 -29.06
C GLN A 294 -5.63 5.69 -28.44
N LYS A 295 -5.46 4.52 -29.06
CA LYS A 295 -6.06 3.26 -28.59
C LYS A 295 -5.43 2.78 -27.27
N LEU A 296 -4.11 2.95 -27.12
CA LEU A 296 -3.39 2.63 -25.88
C LEU A 296 -3.89 3.48 -24.72
N LEU A 297 -3.89 4.81 -24.87
CA LEU A 297 -4.35 5.71 -23.80
C LEU A 297 -5.84 5.56 -23.53
N TYR A 298 -6.65 5.25 -24.53
CA TYR A 298 -8.05 4.90 -24.31
C TYR A 298 -8.15 3.67 -23.40
N ALA A 299 -7.55 2.54 -23.76
CA ALA A 299 -7.60 1.30 -22.98
C ALA A 299 -7.09 1.49 -21.53
N VAL A 300 -6.00 2.24 -21.38
CA VAL A 300 -5.37 2.54 -20.09
C VAL A 300 -6.28 3.40 -19.20
N ASN A 301 -6.95 4.42 -19.75
CA ASN A 301 -7.81 5.33 -18.97
C ASN A 301 -9.22 4.78 -18.76
N SER A 302 -9.68 3.83 -19.58
CA SER A 302 -11.00 3.20 -19.43
C SER A 302 -11.12 2.30 -18.20
N GLY A 303 -10.05 2.10 -17.43
CA GLY A 303 -10.08 1.29 -16.20
C GLY A 303 -10.34 -0.20 -16.44
N ALA A 304 -10.15 -0.69 -17.67
CA ALA A 304 -10.52 -2.02 -18.13
C ALA A 304 -9.56 -3.13 -17.65
N GLY A 305 -9.20 -3.13 -16.36
CA GLY A 305 -8.43 -4.20 -15.72
C GLY A 305 -9.26 -5.46 -15.42
N PHE A 306 -10.59 -5.39 -15.51
CA PHE A 306 -11.50 -6.50 -15.17
C PHE A 306 -12.66 -6.77 -16.16
N ASP A 307 -12.98 -5.85 -17.09
CA ASP A 307 -14.26 -5.90 -17.83
C ASP A 307 -14.18 -6.39 -19.30
N LEU A 308 -13.02 -6.84 -19.79
CA LEU A 308 -12.86 -7.22 -21.21
C LEU A 308 -12.25 -8.62 -21.44
N SER A 309 -12.37 -9.53 -20.46
CA SER A 309 -12.04 -10.95 -20.65
C SER A 309 -13.25 -11.78 -20.97
#